data_AF-A0AAR5PWS6-F1
#
_entry.id   AF-A0AAR5PWS6-F1
#
_cell.length_a   1.000
_cell.length_b   1.000
_cell.length_c   1.000
_cell.angle_alpha   90.00
_cell.angle_beta   90.00
_cell.angle_gamma   90.00
#
_symmetry.space_group_name_H-M   'P 1'
#
loop_
_entity.id
_entity.type
_entity.pdbx_description
1 polymer ?
#
loop_
_entity_poly.entity_id
_entity_poly.type
_entity_poly.pdbx_seq_one_letter_code
_entity_poly.pdbx_strand_id
1 'polypeptide(L)'
;MLEYLKLVQDLEMYGVCYFNIKNVKGTELLLGVTALGLNIYKVDDRLNPTISFPWSEIKNLKYKGTKFVIRPNDKNSKNFVVITTNEKVSKQILNLGIGNHELYVRRRKPDSPEVAKMKEKANEVRKTKLVIRQKYNSERVAREEAEKRETMYKQQLEDMKIEMERKQTSLLEAERTIRKLQEQLEDLQRSKAELEAQRTELQEMMDRLEQHKHMEAEEKARLEEEIRAKHAEVQRIQDEVARKDEETRRLQEAVDEARRKEEEAQLRQEEEERRREEERRQKEIEEANRTEKELESLSDADNTLPDVKEVNEQLKDQLKTLQDQLNEAKTNEESELERIHRINLLEGRNKYKTLRDIRKGNTSRRVEMFENM
;
A
#
# COMPACT_ATOMS: atom_id res chain seq x y z
N MET A 1 -3.15 7.58 3.80
CA MET A 1 -3.38 8.05 5.18
C MET A 1 -2.63 9.34 5.49
N LEU A 2 -1.29 9.42 5.32
CA LEU A 2 -0.56 10.66 5.61
C LEU A 2 -0.98 11.83 4.70
N GLU A 3 -1.14 11.60 3.39
CA GLU A 3 -1.62 12.64 2.46
C GLU A 3 -3.02 13.16 2.84
N TYR A 4 -3.92 12.26 3.25
CA TYR A 4 -5.23 12.65 3.76
C TYR A 4 -5.12 13.58 4.98
N LEU A 5 -4.31 13.20 5.98
CA LEU A 5 -4.12 14.04 7.17
C LEU A 5 -3.44 15.38 6.84
N LYS A 6 -2.58 15.44 5.82
CA LYS A 6 -2.00 16.71 5.36
C LYS A 6 -3.06 17.69 4.85
N LEU A 7 -4.12 17.20 4.21
CA LEU A 7 -5.23 18.03 3.72
C LEU A 7 -6.15 18.42 4.87
N VAL A 8 -6.60 17.43 5.65
CA VAL A 8 -7.63 17.62 6.67
C VAL A 8 -7.13 18.53 7.81
N GLN A 9 -5.82 18.55 8.08
CA GLN A 9 -5.28 19.41 9.13
C GLN A 9 -5.54 20.91 8.89
N ASP A 10 -5.72 21.31 7.63
CA ASP A 10 -5.88 22.70 7.20
C ASP A 10 -7.35 23.15 7.25
N LEU A 11 -8.30 22.22 7.48
CA LEU A 11 -9.71 22.55 7.75
C LEU A 11 -9.81 23.35 9.05
N GLU A 12 -10.71 24.34 9.06
CA GLU A 12 -10.86 25.33 10.13
C GLU A 12 -11.19 24.67 11.48
N MET A 13 -12.07 23.67 11.48
CA MET A 13 -12.48 22.94 12.69
C MET A 13 -11.51 21.83 13.11
N TYR A 14 -10.50 21.51 12.30
CA TYR A 14 -9.59 20.41 12.60
C TYR A 14 -8.75 20.69 13.86
N GLY A 15 -8.79 19.73 14.79
CA GLY A 15 -8.01 19.78 16.03
C GLY A 15 -8.47 20.85 17.01
N VAL A 16 -9.74 21.29 16.93
CA VAL A 16 -10.32 22.27 17.83
C VAL A 16 -11.30 21.60 18.79
N CYS A 17 -11.04 21.69 20.09
CA CYS A 17 -12.00 21.30 21.13
C CYS A 17 -12.79 22.53 21.59
N TYR A 18 -14.08 22.58 21.26
CA TYR A 18 -14.97 23.70 21.57
C TYR A 18 -15.64 23.55 22.95
N PHE A 19 -15.70 24.66 23.69
CA PHE A 19 -16.37 24.75 24.98
C PHE A 19 -17.25 25.98 25.04
N ASN A 20 -18.51 25.82 25.48
CA ASN A 20 -19.39 26.93 25.75
C ASN A 20 -18.89 27.69 26.98
N ILE A 21 -18.64 28.98 26.81
CA ILE A 21 -18.16 29.87 27.86
C ILE A 21 -18.95 31.18 27.86
N LYS A 22 -18.81 31.96 28.94
CA LYS A 22 -19.22 33.35 29.00
C LYS A 22 -18.04 34.23 29.38
N ASN A 23 -18.02 35.47 28.88
CA ASN A 23 -17.12 36.50 29.41
C ASN A 23 -17.64 37.03 30.76
N VAL A 24 -16.91 37.96 31.38
CA VAL A 24 -17.33 38.53 32.68
C VAL A 24 -18.63 39.33 32.56
N LYS A 25 -18.94 39.86 31.36
CA LYS A 25 -20.20 40.56 31.07
C LYS A 25 -21.38 39.63 30.77
N GLY A 26 -21.15 38.32 30.65
CA GLY A 26 -22.19 37.32 30.40
C GLY A 26 -22.47 37.01 28.93
N THR A 27 -21.70 37.56 27.98
CA THR A 27 -21.80 37.25 26.54
C THR A 27 -21.46 35.79 26.31
N GLU A 28 -22.33 35.06 25.62
CA GLU A 28 -22.11 33.64 25.28
C GLU A 28 -21.14 33.52 24.09
N LEU A 29 -20.10 32.73 24.27
CA LEU A 29 -19.01 32.54 23.31
C LEU A 29 -18.54 31.09 23.33
N LEU A 30 -17.69 30.72 22.37
CA LEU A 30 -17.03 29.42 22.35
C LEU A 30 -15.52 29.60 22.55
N LEU A 31 -14.95 28.83 23.47
CA LEU A 31 -13.50 28.67 23.62
C LEU A 31 -13.06 27.43 22.83
N GLY A 32 -12.19 27.61 21.84
CA GLY A 32 -11.50 26.53 21.17
C GLY A 32 -10.11 26.31 21.74
N VAL A 33 -9.86 25.13 22.28
CA VAL A 33 -8.53 24.68 22.71
C VAL A 33 -7.88 23.91 21.56
N THR A 34 -6.69 24.32 21.13
CA THR A 34 -5.98 23.73 19.98
C THR A 34 -4.50 23.46 20.29
N ALA A 35 -3.83 22.72 19.41
CA ALA A 35 -2.38 22.54 19.47
C ALA A 35 -1.58 23.84 19.24
N LEU A 36 -2.21 24.89 18.69
CA LEU A 36 -1.59 26.17 18.35
C LEU A 36 -1.84 27.28 19.39
N GLY A 37 -2.84 27.11 20.26
CA GLY A 37 -3.24 28.10 21.25
C GLY A 37 -4.71 28.00 21.63
N LEU A 38 -5.21 29.09 22.23
CA LEU A 38 -6.61 29.30 22.58
C LEU A 38 -7.27 30.26 21.59
N ASN A 39 -8.47 29.91 21.12
CA ASN A 39 -9.23 30.71 20.18
C ASN A 39 -10.62 31.02 20.75
N ILE A 40 -11.15 32.20 20.46
CA ILE A 40 -12.53 32.60 20.81
C ILE A 40 -13.34 32.69 19.54
N TYR A 41 -14.55 32.14 19.60
CA TYR A 41 -15.51 32.16 18.51
C TYR A 41 -16.85 32.69 19.02
N LYS A 42 -17.64 33.22 18.10
CA LYS A 42 -19.06 33.46 18.35
C LYS A 42 -19.81 32.13 18.32
N VAL A 43 -21.00 32.08 18.90
CA VAL A 43 -21.78 30.83 18.99
C VAL A 43 -22.30 30.38 17.62
N ASP A 44 -22.60 31.33 16.74
CA ASP A 44 -23.10 31.16 15.37
C ASP A 44 -21.99 30.84 14.33
N ASP A 45 -20.73 31.19 14.61
CA ASP A 45 -19.61 30.94 13.69
C ASP A 45 -18.48 30.13 14.36
N ARG A 46 -18.45 28.82 14.08
CA ARG A 46 -17.40 27.90 14.56
C ARG A 46 -16.18 27.82 13.63
N LEU A 47 -16.26 28.38 12.43
CA LEU A 47 -15.17 28.32 11.44
C LEU A 47 -14.19 29.47 11.63
N ASN A 48 -14.68 30.65 11.99
CA ASN A 48 -13.87 31.86 12.11
C ASN A 48 -13.67 32.29 13.56
N PRO A 49 -12.49 32.03 14.14
CA PRO A 49 -12.17 32.62 15.44
C PRO A 49 -12.01 34.14 15.31
N THR A 50 -12.48 34.87 16.32
CA THR A 50 -12.38 36.33 16.40
C THR A 50 -11.12 36.79 17.13
N ILE A 51 -10.67 36.01 18.12
CA ILE A 51 -9.50 36.31 18.96
C ILE A 51 -8.71 35.03 19.13
N SER A 52 -7.37 35.12 19.07
CA SER A 52 -6.47 33.98 19.34
C SER A 52 -5.35 34.39 20.27
N PHE A 53 -5.01 33.50 21.20
CA PHE A 53 -3.86 33.59 22.10
C PHE A 53 -2.93 32.39 21.84
N PRO A 54 -1.74 32.57 21.26
CA PRO A 54 -0.76 31.50 21.11
C PRO A 54 -0.29 31.01 22.49
N TRP A 55 0.14 29.74 22.57
CA TRP A 55 0.62 29.16 23.82
C TRP A 55 1.81 29.92 24.42
N SER A 56 2.66 30.53 23.61
CA SER A 56 3.78 31.39 24.05
C SER A 56 3.36 32.61 24.86
N GLU A 57 2.11 33.06 24.75
CA GLU A 57 1.61 34.22 25.48
C GLU A 57 0.95 33.84 26.81
N ILE A 58 0.83 32.56 27.11
CA ILE A 58 0.08 32.06 28.27
C ILE A 58 1.08 31.62 29.34
N LYS A 59 1.01 32.25 30.50
CA LYS A 59 1.86 31.94 31.66
C LYS A 59 1.32 30.81 32.51
N ASN A 60 0.02 30.84 32.78
CA ASN A 60 -0.60 29.94 33.73
C ASN A 60 -2.09 29.81 33.44
N LEU A 61 -2.62 28.61 33.63
CA LEU A 61 -4.04 28.27 33.55
C LEU A 61 -4.50 27.80 34.93
N LYS A 62 -5.55 28.40 35.46
CA LYS A 62 -6.13 28.01 36.74
C LYS A 62 -7.64 28.14 36.73
N TYR A 63 -8.34 27.39 37.58
CA TYR A 63 -9.77 27.55 37.73
C TYR A 63 -10.20 27.41 39.19
N LYS A 64 -11.35 27.99 39.53
CA LYS A 64 -12.06 27.78 40.80
C LYS A 64 -13.56 27.67 40.51
N GLY A 65 -14.10 26.45 40.64
CA GLY A 65 -15.47 26.16 40.20
C GLY A 65 -15.66 26.44 38.71
N THR A 66 -16.60 27.31 38.36
CA THR A 66 -16.88 27.73 36.98
C THR A 66 -15.98 28.87 36.48
N LYS A 67 -15.24 29.54 37.36
CA LYS A 67 -14.36 30.66 36.98
C LYS A 67 -13.00 30.12 36.54
N PHE A 68 -12.68 30.25 35.27
CA PHE A 68 -11.41 29.87 34.68
C PHE A 68 -10.59 31.12 34.35
N VAL A 69 -9.32 31.14 34.77
CA VAL A 69 -8.44 32.31 34.70
C VAL A 69 -7.19 31.94 33.92
N ILE A 70 -6.95 32.66 32.84
CA ILE A 70 -5.80 32.53 31.95
C ILE A 70 -4.91 33.73 32.19
N ARG A 71 -3.74 33.48 32.77
CA ARG A 71 -2.75 34.52 33.04
C ARG A 71 -1.84 34.67 31.81
N PRO A 72 -1.78 35.85 31.19
CA PRO A 72 -0.83 36.11 30.12
C PRO A 72 0.61 36.20 30.65
N ASN A 73 1.59 36.03 29.77
CA ASN A 73 3.01 36.24 30.07
C ASN A 73 3.35 37.73 30.25
N ASP A 74 2.62 38.61 29.56
CA ASP A 74 2.73 40.07 29.72
C ASP A 74 2.21 40.50 31.10
N LYS A 75 3.11 41.03 31.94
CA LYS A 75 2.80 41.51 33.30
C LYS A 75 1.83 42.70 33.31
N ASN A 76 1.77 43.46 32.22
CA ASN A 76 0.89 44.63 32.11
C ASN A 76 -0.52 44.25 31.62
N SER A 77 -0.70 43.04 31.08
CA SER A 77 -1.98 42.57 30.61
C SER A 77 -2.85 42.08 31.75
N LYS A 78 -4.14 42.45 31.70
CA LYS A 78 -5.15 41.89 32.59
C LYS A 78 -5.27 40.38 32.37
N ASN A 79 -5.70 39.68 33.42
CA ASN A 79 -6.04 38.27 33.31
C ASN A 79 -7.25 38.09 32.42
N PHE A 80 -7.18 37.11 31.53
CA PHE A 80 -8.28 36.69 30.69
C PHE A 80 -9.17 35.73 31.50
N VAL A 81 -10.42 36.11 31.78
CA VAL A 81 -11.31 35.35 32.66
C VAL A 81 -12.50 34.85 31.87
N VAL A 82 -12.72 33.53 31.90
CA VAL A 82 -13.88 32.89 31.26
C VAL A 82 -14.71 32.16 32.31
N ILE A 83 -16.01 32.20 32.13
CA ILE A 83 -16.98 31.50 32.99
C ILE A 83 -17.45 30.27 32.22
N THR A 84 -17.21 29.08 32.75
CA THR A 84 -17.63 27.81 32.16
C THR A 84 -19.03 27.42 32.65
N THR A 85 -19.66 26.46 31.97
CA THR A 85 -20.99 25.97 32.35
C THR A 85 -20.99 25.21 33.68
N ASN A 86 -19.91 24.48 33.98
CA ASN A 86 -19.73 23.75 35.23
C ASN A 86 -18.24 23.48 35.50
N GLU A 87 -17.93 23.06 36.73
CA GLU A 87 -16.56 22.76 37.15
C GLU A 87 -15.90 21.61 36.36
N LYS A 88 -16.69 20.62 35.90
CA LYS A 88 -16.16 19.51 35.08
C LYS A 88 -15.57 20.03 33.77
N VAL A 89 -16.24 20.99 33.14
CA VAL A 89 -15.74 21.66 31.93
C VAL A 89 -14.48 22.45 32.22
N SER A 90 -14.42 23.18 33.35
CA SER A 90 -13.18 23.86 33.77
C SER A 90 -12.00 22.90 33.89
N LYS A 91 -12.21 21.72 34.51
CA LYS A 91 -11.18 20.68 34.64
C LYS A 91 -10.75 20.11 33.29
N GLN A 92 -11.69 19.90 32.36
CA GLN A 92 -11.39 19.44 31.01
C GLN A 92 -10.57 20.46 30.22
N ILE A 93 -10.95 21.74 30.25
CA ILE A 93 -10.20 22.84 29.61
C ILE A 93 -8.79 22.91 30.19
N LEU A 94 -8.63 22.77 31.52
CA LEU A 94 -7.30 22.78 32.15
C LEU A 94 -6.42 21.64 31.65
N ASN A 95 -6.93 20.41 31.67
CA ASN A 95 -6.17 19.23 31.24
C ASN A 95 -5.75 19.32 29.77
N LEU A 96 -6.68 19.72 28.88
CA LEU A 96 -6.38 19.92 27.46
C LEU A 96 -5.39 21.08 27.25
N GLY A 97 -5.54 22.17 28.01
CA GLY A 97 -4.63 23.31 27.92
C GLY A 97 -3.21 22.96 28.34
N ILE A 98 -3.05 22.26 29.47
CA ILE A 98 -1.75 21.78 29.95
C ILE A 98 -1.13 20.80 28.93
N GLY A 99 -1.87 19.80 28.48
CA GLY A 99 -1.35 18.80 27.53
C GLY A 99 -0.96 19.42 26.18
N ASN A 100 -1.77 20.34 25.65
CA ASN A 100 -1.44 21.03 24.40
C ASN A 100 -0.24 21.97 24.56
N HIS A 101 -0.16 22.71 25.67
CA HIS A 101 0.98 23.56 25.96
C HIS A 101 2.28 22.75 26.12
N GLU A 102 2.24 21.63 26.84
CA GLU A 102 3.40 20.76 27.02
C GLU A 102 3.92 20.22 25.68
N LEU A 103 3.03 19.72 24.83
CA LEU A 103 3.39 19.30 23.47
C LEU A 103 3.85 20.47 22.60
N TYR A 104 3.29 21.67 22.79
CA TYR A 104 3.71 22.89 22.10
C TYR A 104 5.16 23.27 22.43
N VAL A 105 5.54 23.17 23.71
CA VAL A 105 6.91 23.41 24.18
C VAL A 105 7.85 22.32 23.67
N ARG A 106 7.44 21.05 23.77
CA ARG A 106 8.24 19.91 23.27
C ARG A 106 8.58 20.04 21.79
N ARG A 107 7.65 20.54 20.97
CA ARG A 107 7.86 20.79 19.53
C ARG A 107 8.86 21.91 19.21
N ARG A 108 9.19 22.77 20.17
CA ARG A 108 10.13 23.89 20.04
C ARG A 108 11.50 23.62 20.67
N LYS A 109 11.66 22.46 21.30
CA LYS A 109 12.93 21.96 21.81
C LYS A 109 13.48 20.92 20.82
N PRO A 110 14.81 20.68 20.80
CA PRO A 110 15.38 19.56 20.07
C PRO A 110 14.71 18.24 20.46
N ASP A 111 14.60 17.31 19.52
CA ASP A 111 14.06 15.98 19.79
C ASP A 111 14.86 15.29 20.90
N SER A 112 14.17 14.54 21.77
CA SER A 112 14.86 13.68 22.73
C SER A 112 15.62 12.55 22.00
N PRO A 113 16.70 12.01 22.58
CA PRO A 113 17.45 10.90 21.97
C PRO A 113 16.57 9.69 21.60
N GLU A 114 15.55 9.40 22.41
CA GLU A 114 14.56 8.36 22.13
C GLU A 114 13.73 8.64 20.88
N VAL A 115 13.22 9.88 20.74
CA VAL A 115 12.43 10.28 19.56
C VAL A 115 13.31 10.27 18.31
N ALA A 116 14.58 10.69 18.41
CA ALA A 116 15.53 10.62 17.31
C ALA A 116 15.76 9.17 16.85
N LYS A 117 16.03 8.24 17.78
CA LYS A 117 16.15 6.80 17.49
C LYS A 117 14.86 6.22 16.89
N MET A 118 13.69 6.60 17.41
CA MET A 118 12.41 6.17 16.85
C MET A 118 12.21 6.66 15.40
N LYS A 119 12.60 7.90 15.09
CA LYS A 119 12.55 8.46 13.73
C LYS A 119 13.50 7.71 12.78
N GLU A 120 14.70 7.40 13.23
CA GLU A 120 15.68 6.61 12.47
C GLU A 120 15.14 5.22 12.14
N LYS A 121 14.68 4.47 13.16
CA LYS A 121 14.06 3.15 12.99
C LYS A 121 12.84 3.21 12.06
N ALA A 122 11.99 4.23 12.18
CA ALA A 122 10.84 4.40 11.30
C ALA A 122 11.25 4.67 9.85
N ASN A 123 12.33 5.43 9.63
CA ASN A 123 12.88 5.69 8.31
C ASN A 123 13.50 4.44 7.69
N GLU A 124 14.22 3.62 8.47
CA GLU A 124 14.72 2.32 8.02
C GLU A 124 13.59 1.40 7.61
N VAL A 125 12.56 1.25 8.45
CA VAL A 125 11.38 0.43 8.13
C VAL A 125 10.69 0.93 6.86
N ARG A 126 10.59 2.25 6.65
CA ARG A 126 10.03 2.82 5.41
C ARG A 126 10.88 2.48 4.18
N LYS A 127 12.21 2.62 4.27
CA LYS A 127 13.14 2.27 3.19
C LYS A 127 13.04 0.79 2.84
N THR A 128 13.07 -0.09 3.84
CA THR A 128 12.95 -1.54 3.65
C THR A 128 11.61 -1.90 2.99
N LYS A 129 10.49 -1.32 3.46
CA LYS A 129 9.17 -1.52 2.83
C LYS A 129 9.14 -1.03 1.39
N LEU A 130 9.81 0.08 1.06
CA LEU A 130 9.89 0.59 -0.31
C LEU A 130 10.64 -0.37 -1.23
N VAL A 131 11.79 -0.89 -0.78
CA VAL A 131 12.57 -1.88 -1.55
C VAL A 131 11.77 -3.16 -1.76
N ILE A 132 11.12 -3.68 -0.72
CA ILE A 132 10.24 -4.87 -0.84
C ILE A 132 9.13 -4.62 -1.85
N ARG A 133 8.46 -3.45 -1.77
CA ARG A 133 7.39 -3.10 -2.69
C ARG A 133 7.87 -2.96 -4.14
N GLN A 134 9.05 -2.40 -4.36
CA GLN A 134 9.67 -2.31 -5.69
C GLN A 134 9.96 -3.70 -6.26
N LYS A 135 10.61 -4.58 -5.48
CA LYS A 135 10.86 -5.97 -5.90
C LYS A 135 9.57 -6.72 -6.22
N TYR A 136 8.55 -6.60 -5.36
CA TYR A 136 7.24 -7.21 -5.59
C TYR A 136 6.60 -6.70 -6.88
N ASN A 137 6.64 -5.39 -7.14
CA ASN A 137 6.10 -4.82 -8.37
C ASN A 137 6.84 -5.30 -9.62
N SER A 138 8.17 -5.37 -9.59
CA SER A 138 8.97 -5.91 -10.70
C SER A 138 8.64 -7.38 -10.97
N GLU A 139 8.55 -8.20 -9.92
CA GLU A 139 8.18 -9.61 -10.03
C GLU A 139 6.77 -9.78 -10.59
N ARG A 140 5.81 -8.95 -10.13
CA ARG A 140 4.43 -8.95 -10.64
C ARG A 140 4.38 -8.65 -12.14
N VAL A 141 5.10 -7.61 -12.58
CA VAL A 141 5.17 -7.25 -14.02
C VAL A 141 5.83 -8.36 -14.83
N ALA A 142 6.95 -8.91 -14.35
CA ALA A 142 7.65 -10.00 -15.03
C ALA A 142 6.76 -11.25 -15.17
N ARG A 143 5.97 -11.56 -14.13
CA ARG A 143 5.01 -12.65 -14.15
C ARG A 143 3.86 -12.39 -15.13
N GLU A 144 3.27 -11.19 -15.10
CA GLU A 144 2.22 -10.79 -16.06
C GLU A 144 2.72 -10.90 -17.51
N GLU A 145 3.97 -10.52 -17.79
CA GLU A 145 4.60 -10.68 -19.12
C GLU A 145 4.89 -12.14 -19.49
N ALA A 146 5.29 -12.97 -18.52
CA ALA A 146 5.51 -14.40 -18.74
C ALA A 146 4.18 -15.12 -19.04
N GLU A 147 3.11 -14.84 -18.29
CA GLU A 147 1.78 -15.40 -18.51
C GLU A 147 1.21 -14.98 -19.89
N LYS A 148 1.44 -13.73 -20.31
CA LYS A 148 1.10 -13.27 -21.68
C LYS A 148 1.88 -14.03 -22.76
N ARG A 149 3.19 -14.23 -22.58
CA ARG A 149 4.02 -15.00 -23.52
C ARG A 149 3.59 -16.46 -23.59
N GLU A 150 3.30 -17.09 -22.45
CA GLU A 150 2.81 -18.46 -22.41
C GLU A 150 1.47 -18.60 -23.16
N THR A 151 0.55 -17.65 -22.94
CA THR A 151 -0.73 -17.61 -23.66
C THR A 151 -0.53 -17.48 -25.17
N MET A 152 0.39 -16.61 -25.60
CA MET A 152 0.74 -16.43 -27.02
C MET A 152 1.33 -17.70 -27.63
N TYR A 153 2.27 -18.37 -26.95
CA TYR A 153 2.84 -19.62 -27.43
C TYR A 153 1.82 -20.76 -27.48
N LYS A 154 0.90 -20.84 -26.51
CA LYS A 154 -0.20 -21.81 -26.55
C LYS A 154 -1.09 -21.60 -27.78
N GLN A 155 -1.42 -20.35 -28.10
CA GLN A 155 -2.19 -20.02 -29.31
C GLN A 155 -1.42 -20.42 -30.58
N GLN A 156 -0.14 -20.07 -30.69
CA GLN A 156 0.68 -20.45 -31.84
C GLN A 156 0.81 -21.97 -32.01
N LEU A 157 0.97 -22.72 -30.92
CA LEU A 157 1.01 -24.18 -30.96
C LEU A 157 -0.31 -24.78 -31.43
N GLU A 158 -1.44 -24.20 -31.01
CA GLU A 158 -2.76 -24.65 -31.45
C GLU A 158 -2.98 -24.37 -32.94
N ASP A 159 -2.60 -23.18 -33.41
CA ASP A 159 -2.66 -22.83 -34.84
C ASP A 159 -1.78 -23.77 -35.69
N MET A 160 -0.55 -24.06 -35.22
CA MET A 160 0.35 -25.01 -35.89
C MET A 160 -0.21 -26.43 -35.93
N LYS A 161 -0.87 -26.90 -34.87
CA LYS A 161 -1.54 -28.21 -34.87
C LYS A 161 -2.64 -28.26 -35.92
N ILE A 162 -3.49 -27.23 -35.98
CA ILE A 162 -4.55 -27.13 -36.97
C ILE A 162 -3.96 -27.15 -38.39
N GLU A 163 -2.86 -26.43 -38.62
CA GLU A 163 -2.17 -26.43 -39.93
C GLU A 163 -1.56 -27.81 -40.26
N MET A 164 -0.97 -28.49 -39.28
CA MET A 164 -0.42 -29.84 -39.44
C MET A 164 -1.51 -30.85 -39.79
N GLU A 165 -2.65 -30.82 -39.10
CA GLU A 165 -3.81 -31.68 -39.40
C GLU A 165 -4.34 -31.43 -40.82
N ARG A 166 -4.40 -30.18 -41.27
CA ARG A 166 -4.75 -29.82 -42.65
C ARG A 166 -3.75 -30.35 -43.67
N LYS A 167 -2.44 -30.26 -43.39
CA LYS A 167 -1.41 -30.82 -44.27
C LYS A 167 -1.48 -32.34 -44.32
N GLN A 168 -1.71 -32.99 -43.18
CA GLN A 168 -1.79 -34.45 -43.09
C GLN A 168 -3.03 -35.00 -43.82
N THR A 169 -4.18 -34.34 -43.69
CA THR A 169 -5.38 -34.68 -44.47
C THR A 169 -5.16 -34.50 -45.96
N SER A 170 -4.55 -33.38 -46.39
CA SER A 170 -4.20 -33.16 -47.79
C SER A 170 -3.19 -34.19 -48.34
N LEU A 171 -2.21 -34.59 -47.53
CA LEU A 171 -1.25 -35.64 -47.89
C LEU A 171 -1.95 -36.99 -48.10
N LEU A 172 -2.85 -37.39 -47.20
CA LEU A 172 -3.64 -38.62 -47.34
C LEU A 172 -4.52 -38.61 -48.60
N GLU A 173 -5.08 -37.46 -48.97
CA GLU A 173 -5.83 -37.29 -50.22
C GLU A 173 -4.93 -37.42 -51.46
N ALA A 174 -3.73 -36.83 -51.42
CA ALA A 174 -2.74 -36.96 -52.48
C ALA A 174 -2.27 -38.41 -52.63
N GLU A 175 -1.97 -39.11 -51.53
CA GLU A 175 -1.60 -40.54 -51.53
C GLU A 175 -2.70 -41.42 -52.14
N ARG A 176 -3.98 -41.18 -51.77
CA ARG A 176 -5.12 -41.86 -52.39
C ARG A 176 -5.21 -41.61 -53.89
N THR A 177 -4.91 -40.38 -54.32
CA THR A 177 -4.92 -40.00 -55.74
C THR A 177 -3.77 -40.67 -56.48
N ILE A 178 -2.56 -40.70 -55.91
CA ILE A 178 -1.40 -41.42 -56.45
C ILE A 178 -1.72 -42.90 -56.61
N ARG A 179 -2.31 -43.55 -55.60
CA ARG A 179 -2.69 -44.97 -55.69
C ARG A 179 -3.66 -45.22 -56.86
N LYS A 180 -4.69 -44.38 -57.03
CA LYS A 180 -5.61 -44.49 -58.18
C LYS A 180 -4.91 -44.31 -59.51
N LEU A 181 -3.98 -43.36 -59.62
CA LEU A 181 -3.18 -43.15 -60.82
C LEU A 181 -2.24 -44.34 -61.10
N GLN A 182 -1.66 -44.95 -60.06
CA GLN A 182 -0.86 -46.16 -60.17
C GLN A 182 -1.69 -47.34 -60.67
N GLU A 183 -2.89 -47.57 -60.12
CA GLU A 183 -3.83 -48.60 -60.59
C GLU A 183 -4.19 -48.37 -62.08
N GLN A 184 -4.52 -47.14 -62.46
CA GLN A 184 -4.78 -46.80 -63.87
C GLN A 184 -3.56 -47.04 -64.77
N LEU A 185 -2.36 -46.76 -64.26
CA LEU A 185 -1.11 -46.97 -65.01
C LEU A 185 -0.80 -48.46 -65.15
N GLU A 186 -1.06 -49.27 -64.12
CA GLU A 186 -0.96 -50.74 -64.17
C GLU A 186 -1.98 -51.32 -65.17
N ASP A 187 -3.22 -50.84 -65.19
CA ASP A 187 -4.23 -51.28 -66.17
C ASP A 187 -3.81 -50.91 -67.60
N LEU A 188 -3.30 -49.70 -67.80
CA LEU A 188 -2.72 -49.28 -69.09
C LEU A 188 -1.50 -50.12 -69.47
N GLN A 189 -0.63 -50.45 -68.52
CA GLN A 189 0.52 -51.32 -68.74
C GLN A 189 0.10 -52.75 -69.05
N ARG A 190 -0.93 -53.29 -68.40
CA ARG A 190 -1.51 -54.60 -68.73
C ARG A 190 -2.08 -54.61 -70.13
N SER A 191 -2.89 -53.60 -70.48
CA SER A 191 -3.43 -53.47 -71.85
C SER A 191 -2.31 -53.33 -72.88
N LYS A 192 -1.26 -52.55 -72.58
CA LYS A 192 -0.07 -52.43 -73.42
C LYS A 192 0.71 -53.74 -73.50
N ALA A 193 0.87 -54.46 -72.40
CA ALA A 193 1.57 -55.74 -72.33
C ALA A 193 0.77 -56.86 -73.02
N GLU A 194 -0.55 -56.81 -73.05
CA GLU A 194 -1.39 -57.69 -73.87
C GLU A 194 -1.16 -57.40 -75.36
N LEU A 195 -1.13 -56.12 -75.75
CA LEU A 195 -0.80 -55.73 -77.13
C LEU A 195 0.64 -56.08 -77.51
N GLU A 196 1.59 -55.90 -76.60
CA GLU A 196 2.98 -56.29 -76.77
C GLU A 196 3.09 -57.82 -76.78
N ALA A 197 2.42 -58.57 -75.91
CA ALA A 197 2.40 -60.04 -75.93
C ALA A 197 1.78 -60.58 -77.21
N GLN A 198 0.75 -59.95 -77.77
CA GLN A 198 0.29 -60.28 -79.13
C GLN A 198 1.40 -60.07 -80.17
N ARG A 199 2.17 -58.97 -80.05
CA ARG A 199 3.32 -58.68 -80.91
C ARG A 199 4.50 -59.62 -80.65
N THR A 200 4.71 -60.06 -79.41
CA THR A 200 5.82 -60.93 -79.00
C THR A 200 5.46 -62.39 -79.21
N GLU A 201 4.21 -62.84 -79.18
CA GLU A 201 3.80 -64.16 -79.68
C GLU A 201 4.05 -64.23 -81.19
N LEU A 202 3.75 -63.14 -81.91
CA LEU A 202 4.17 -62.96 -83.30
C LEU A 202 5.70 -63.03 -83.46
N GLN A 203 6.47 -62.50 -82.52
CA GLN A 203 7.94 -62.47 -82.55
C GLN A 203 8.62 -63.73 -81.99
N GLU A 204 8.07 -64.42 -81.00
CA GLU A 204 8.54 -65.70 -80.42
C GLU A 204 8.13 -66.86 -81.33
N MET A 205 7.04 -66.74 -82.09
CA MET A 205 6.85 -67.58 -83.28
C MET A 205 8.04 -67.41 -84.24
N MET A 206 8.69 -66.24 -84.26
CA MET A 206 9.91 -65.96 -85.04
C MET A 206 11.24 -66.25 -84.30
N ASP A 207 11.26 -66.29 -82.96
CA ASP A 207 12.49 -66.39 -82.15
C ASP A 207 12.63 -67.74 -81.38
N ARG A 208 11.55 -68.53 -81.19
CA ARG A 208 11.66 -70.00 -80.91
C ARG A 208 12.37 -70.73 -82.04
N LEU A 209 12.33 -70.14 -83.23
CA LEU A 209 13.16 -70.48 -84.36
C LEU A 209 14.66 -70.22 -84.08
N GLU A 210 15.02 -69.28 -83.21
CA GLU A 210 16.40 -68.83 -83.07
C GLU A 210 17.17 -69.43 -81.87
N GLN A 211 16.64 -69.57 -80.65
CA GLN A 211 17.57 -69.68 -79.48
C GLN A 211 17.24 -70.68 -78.36
N HIS A 212 17.29 -71.95 -78.73
CA HIS A 212 17.49 -73.15 -77.91
C HIS A 212 18.79 -73.18 -77.04
N LYS A 213 19.30 -72.06 -76.51
CA LYS A 213 20.61 -72.01 -75.81
C LYS A 213 20.65 -71.06 -74.61
N HIS A 214 20.12 -71.56 -73.49
CA HIS A 214 20.68 -71.52 -72.13
C HIS A 214 21.28 -70.22 -71.56
N MET A 215 20.64 -69.73 -70.49
CA MET A 215 21.23 -68.94 -69.40
C MET A 215 21.58 -69.83 -68.20
N GLU A 216 22.30 -69.23 -67.23
CA GLU A 216 22.18 -69.33 -65.74
C GLU A 216 23.58 -69.31 -65.10
N ALA A 217 23.84 -68.93 -63.84
CA ALA A 217 23.21 -68.14 -62.76
C ALA A 217 24.27 -68.15 -61.59
N GLU A 218 24.48 -67.08 -60.82
CA GLU A 218 23.97 -66.82 -59.45
C GLU A 218 24.88 -67.15 -58.23
N GLU A 219 24.77 -66.27 -57.21
CA GLU A 219 24.70 -66.52 -55.74
C GLU A 219 25.91 -67.13 -54.98
N LYS A 220 26.15 -66.95 -53.66
CA LYS A 220 25.70 -66.07 -52.56
C LYS A 220 26.46 -66.48 -51.28
N ALA A 221 26.46 -65.60 -50.28
CA ALA A 221 26.22 -65.85 -48.83
C ALA A 221 27.26 -66.51 -47.90
N ARG A 222 27.06 -66.12 -46.61
CA ARG A 222 27.28 -66.80 -45.32
C ARG A 222 28.39 -66.18 -44.46
N LEU A 223 28.24 -66.02 -43.14
CA LEU A 223 27.18 -66.38 -42.20
C LEU A 223 27.35 -65.55 -40.92
N GLU A 224 26.23 -65.40 -40.22
CA GLU A 224 26.12 -65.09 -38.80
C GLU A 224 26.57 -66.29 -37.96
N GLU A 225 27.22 -66.06 -36.84
CA GLU A 225 26.75 -66.41 -35.48
C GLU A 225 27.92 -66.29 -34.50
N GLU A 226 27.60 -66.15 -33.20
CA GLU A 226 28.47 -65.97 -32.03
C GLU A 226 28.55 -64.51 -31.56
N ILE A 227 28.23 -64.11 -30.34
CA ILE A 227 28.02 -64.79 -29.06
C ILE A 227 27.09 -63.85 -28.27
N ARG A 228 25.88 -64.32 -27.95
CA ARG A 228 24.89 -63.59 -27.14
C ARG A 228 24.73 -64.18 -25.74
N ALA A 229 25.78 -64.76 -25.17
CA ALA A 229 25.67 -65.62 -23.99
C ALA A 229 26.43 -65.13 -22.74
N LYS A 230 26.87 -63.87 -22.66
CA LYS A 230 27.80 -63.45 -21.59
C LYS A 230 27.50 -62.12 -20.86
N HIS A 231 26.25 -61.63 -20.82
CA HIS A 231 25.98 -60.28 -20.27
C HIS A 231 24.70 -60.15 -19.42
N ALA A 232 24.42 -61.08 -18.51
CA ALA A 232 23.21 -61.00 -17.67
C ALA A 232 23.40 -61.27 -16.16
N GLU A 233 24.62 -61.40 -15.65
CA GLU A 233 24.84 -61.71 -14.23
C GLU A 233 25.42 -60.53 -13.41
N VAL A 234 25.78 -59.41 -14.04
CA VAL A 234 26.57 -58.35 -13.38
C VAL A 234 25.71 -57.24 -12.73
N GLN A 235 24.40 -57.18 -12.99
CA GLN A 235 23.57 -56.04 -12.60
C GLN A 235 22.76 -56.19 -11.30
N ARG A 236 22.93 -57.27 -10.51
CA ARG A 236 22.04 -57.53 -9.36
C ARG A 236 22.58 -57.19 -7.96
N ILE A 237 23.78 -56.64 -7.84
CA ILE A 237 24.43 -56.39 -6.52
C ILE A 237 24.67 -54.89 -6.24
N GLN A 238 24.15 -53.97 -7.05
CA GLN A 238 24.33 -52.51 -6.83
C GLN A 238 23.18 -51.79 -6.10
N ASP A 239 22.02 -52.42 -5.89
CA ASP A 239 20.82 -51.71 -5.42
C ASP A 239 20.50 -51.86 -3.92
N GLU A 240 21.29 -52.62 -3.16
CA GLU A 240 20.96 -52.92 -1.75
C GLU A 240 21.66 -52.02 -0.71
N VAL A 241 22.59 -51.16 -1.15
CA VAL A 241 23.35 -50.26 -0.25
C VAL A 241 22.69 -48.88 -0.11
N ALA A 242 21.88 -48.44 -1.09
CA ALA A 242 21.31 -47.09 -1.12
C ALA A 242 20.11 -46.85 -0.18
N ARG A 243 19.57 -47.88 0.50
CA ARG A 243 18.35 -47.76 1.30
C ARG A 243 18.54 -47.49 2.80
N LYS A 244 19.77 -47.51 3.33
CA LYS A 244 20.01 -47.40 4.79
C LYS A 244 20.59 -46.07 5.30
N ASP A 245 20.89 -45.11 4.42
CA ASP A 245 21.46 -43.81 4.82
C ASP A 245 20.43 -42.68 5.04
N GLU A 246 19.16 -42.88 4.69
CA GLU A 246 18.13 -41.83 4.73
C GLU A 246 17.40 -41.73 6.10
N GLU A 247 17.48 -42.76 6.95
CA GLU A 247 16.66 -42.86 8.17
C GLU A 247 17.29 -42.17 9.41
N THR A 248 18.62 -41.97 9.40
CA THR A 248 19.38 -41.38 10.51
C THR A 248 19.33 -39.84 10.51
N ARG A 249 19.01 -39.21 9.37
CA ARG A 249 19.00 -37.74 9.20
C ARG A 249 17.73 -37.07 9.73
N ARG A 250 16.59 -37.76 9.74
CA ARG A 250 15.28 -37.19 10.13
C ARG A 250 15.08 -37.00 11.64
N LEU A 251 15.79 -37.74 12.49
CA LEU A 251 15.59 -37.69 13.94
C LEU A 251 16.35 -36.53 14.63
N GLN A 252 17.37 -35.96 13.99
CA GLN A 252 18.20 -34.91 14.56
C GLN A 252 17.58 -33.51 14.38
N GLU A 253 16.82 -33.28 13.32
CA GLU A 253 16.21 -31.97 12.99
C GLU A 253 14.99 -31.63 13.87
N ALA A 254 14.30 -32.63 14.43
CA ALA A 254 13.10 -32.43 15.25
C ALA A 254 13.38 -31.94 16.69
N VAL A 255 14.61 -32.16 17.20
CA VAL A 255 15.01 -31.80 18.57
C VAL A 255 15.43 -30.33 18.68
N ASP A 256 16.03 -29.77 17.62
CA ASP A 256 16.51 -28.39 17.60
C ASP A 256 15.37 -27.36 17.40
N GLU A 257 14.26 -27.74 16.74
CA GLU A 257 13.10 -26.87 16.56
C GLU A 257 12.28 -26.69 17.87
N ALA A 258 12.29 -27.71 18.74
CA ALA A 258 11.60 -27.67 20.03
C ALA A 258 12.28 -26.72 21.03
N ARG A 259 13.63 -26.67 21.06
CA ARG A 259 14.39 -25.76 21.94
C ARG A 259 14.22 -24.28 21.59
N ARG A 260 14.16 -23.92 20.29
CA ARG A 260 13.99 -22.52 19.87
C ARG A 260 12.61 -21.94 20.21
N LYS A 261 11.57 -22.77 20.23
CA LYS A 261 10.20 -22.34 20.57
C LYS A 261 10.03 -22.07 22.07
N GLU A 262 10.84 -22.67 22.93
CA GLU A 262 10.81 -22.45 24.39
C GLU A 262 11.49 -21.12 24.78
N GLU A 263 12.65 -20.80 24.18
CA GLU A 263 13.36 -19.54 24.42
C GLU A 263 12.58 -18.29 23.93
N GLU A 264 11.87 -18.38 22.80
CA GLU A 264 11.03 -17.28 22.28
C GLU A 264 9.76 -17.00 23.10
N ALA A 265 9.32 -17.95 23.93
CA ALA A 265 8.14 -17.79 24.79
C ALA A 265 8.49 -17.07 26.11
N GLN A 266 9.67 -17.33 26.67
CA GLN A 266 10.14 -16.70 27.92
C GLN A 266 10.44 -15.21 27.72
N LEU A 267 11.10 -14.83 26.62
CA LEU A 267 11.42 -13.44 26.30
C LEU A 267 10.17 -12.54 26.12
N ARG A 268 9.06 -13.10 25.64
CA ARG A 268 7.80 -12.36 25.45
C ARG A 268 7.06 -12.08 26.77
N GLN A 269 7.18 -12.95 27.76
CA GLN A 269 6.56 -12.73 29.08
C GLN A 269 7.28 -11.62 29.87
N GLU A 270 8.61 -11.59 29.86
CA GLU A 270 9.39 -10.55 30.56
C GLU A 270 9.18 -9.14 29.96
N GLU A 271 8.97 -9.04 28.65
CA GLU A 271 8.73 -7.76 27.97
C GLU A 271 7.34 -7.18 28.26
N GLU A 272 6.33 -8.04 28.50
CA GLU A 272 4.96 -7.64 28.83
C GLU A 272 4.84 -7.17 30.29
N GLU A 273 5.60 -7.77 31.22
CA GLU A 273 5.63 -7.40 32.63
C GLU A 273 6.26 -6.02 32.87
N ARG A 274 7.40 -5.74 32.21
CA ARG A 274 8.05 -4.41 32.24
C ARG A 274 7.14 -3.29 31.75
N ARG A 275 6.33 -3.55 30.72
CA ARG A 275 5.42 -2.56 30.13
C ARG A 275 4.25 -2.23 31.05
N ARG A 276 3.77 -3.19 31.84
CA ARG A 276 2.68 -2.98 32.83
C ARG A 276 3.16 -2.20 34.06
N GLU A 277 4.43 -2.32 34.42
CA GLU A 277 5.03 -1.60 35.56
C GLU A 277 5.29 -0.11 35.24
N GLU A 278 5.71 0.20 34.00
CA GLU A 278 5.86 1.60 33.52
C GLU A 278 4.52 2.34 33.43
N GLU A 279 3.43 1.68 33.00
CA GLU A 279 2.09 2.30 32.91
C GLU A 279 1.50 2.65 34.29
N ARG A 280 1.88 1.94 35.36
CA ARG A 280 1.41 2.23 36.73
C ARG A 280 2.13 3.44 37.33
N ARG A 281 3.46 3.54 37.19
CA ARG A 281 4.24 4.69 37.65
C ARG A 281 3.86 5.99 36.96
N GLN A 282 3.50 5.95 35.68
CA GLN A 282 3.10 7.14 34.94
C GLN A 282 1.75 7.73 35.43
N LYS A 283 0.83 6.87 35.91
CA LYS A 283 -0.50 7.29 36.38
C LYS A 283 -0.48 7.92 37.77
N GLU A 284 0.41 7.49 38.66
CA GLU A 284 0.52 8.03 40.03
C GLU A 284 1.18 9.43 40.07
N ILE A 285 2.05 9.77 39.11
CA ILE A 285 2.69 11.10 39.02
C ILE A 285 1.74 12.16 38.43
N GLU A 286 0.81 11.76 37.56
CA GLU A 286 -0.16 12.68 36.93
C GLU A 286 -1.29 13.14 37.86
N GLU A 287 -1.60 12.39 38.92
CA GLU A 287 -2.78 12.63 39.75
C GLU A 287 -2.53 13.63 40.90
N ALA A 288 -1.28 13.86 41.29
CA ALA A 288 -0.93 14.65 42.48
C ALA A 288 -0.91 16.20 42.31
N ASN A 289 -1.02 16.75 41.09
CA ASN A 289 -0.78 18.19 40.82
C ASN A 289 -2.00 18.99 40.31
N ARG A 290 -3.24 18.52 40.52
CA ARG A 290 -4.43 19.14 39.89
C ARG A 290 -5.14 20.20 40.74
N THR A 291 -4.54 21.39 40.78
CA THR A 291 -5.32 22.64 40.97
C THR A 291 -4.64 23.90 40.41
N GLU A 292 -3.32 23.89 40.23
CA GLU A 292 -2.57 24.99 39.63
C GLU A 292 -1.25 24.45 39.05
N LYS A 293 -0.99 24.63 37.75
CA LYS A 293 0.30 24.28 37.11
C LYS A 293 0.80 25.49 36.34
N GLU A 294 1.89 26.10 36.81
CA GLU A 294 2.59 27.10 36.01
C GLU A 294 3.09 26.46 34.71
N LEU A 295 2.80 27.10 33.59
CA LEU A 295 3.23 26.62 32.29
C LEU A 295 4.68 27.06 32.05
N GLU A 296 5.45 26.20 31.38
CA GLU A 296 6.84 26.50 31.05
C GLU A 296 6.91 27.69 30.08
N SER A 297 7.55 28.78 30.52
CA SER A 297 7.75 29.97 29.69
C SER A 297 8.85 29.75 28.66
N LEU A 298 8.59 30.11 27.40
CA LEU A 298 9.59 30.18 26.33
C LEU A 298 9.83 31.64 25.97
N SER A 299 11.03 32.17 26.29
CA SER A 299 11.40 33.57 26.03
C SER A 299 11.43 33.92 24.54
N ASP A 300 11.84 32.98 23.70
CA ASP A 300 12.08 33.16 22.26
C ASP A 300 11.28 32.15 21.42
N ALA A 301 10.02 31.92 21.82
CA ALA A 301 9.17 30.99 21.08
C ALA A 301 8.91 31.51 19.65
N ASP A 302 9.36 30.76 18.66
CA ASP A 302 8.93 30.99 17.28
C ASP A 302 7.41 30.74 17.18
N ASN A 303 6.67 31.82 16.96
CA ASN A 303 5.22 31.85 16.82
C ASN A 303 4.78 31.80 15.36
N THR A 304 5.71 31.56 14.43
CA THR A 304 5.42 31.40 13.02
C THR A 304 4.40 30.29 12.85
N LEU A 305 3.28 30.65 12.24
CA LEU A 305 2.24 29.70 11.88
C LEU A 305 2.69 28.93 10.63
N PRO A 306 2.39 27.62 10.55
CA PRO A 306 2.59 26.88 9.32
C PRO A 306 1.85 27.55 8.18
N ASP A 307 2.40 27.48 6.97
CA ASP A 307 1.63 27.77 5.79
C ASP A 307 0.69 26.59 5.46
N VAL A 308 -0.39 26.90 4.73
CA VAL A 308 -1.30 25.89 4.19
C VAL A 308 -0.46 24.92 3.36
N LYS A 309 -0.62 23.61 3.58
CA LYS A 309 0.15 22.64 2.80
C LYS A 309 -0.33 22.71 1.36
N GLU A 310 0.59 23.02 0.46
CA GLU A 310 0.28 22.98 -0.96
C GLU A 310 -0.10 21.56 -1.35
N VAL A 311 -1.31 21.47 -1.88
CA VAL A 311 -1.86 20.26 -2.46
C VAL A 311 -1.20 20.07 -3.83
N ASN A 312 -0.77 18.86 -4.17
CA ASN A 312 -0.24 18.57 -5.50
C ASN A 312 -1.25 19.00 -6.58
N GLU A 313 -0.79 19.56 -7.69
CA GLU A 313 -1.64 20.04 -8.81
C GLU A 313 -2.67 18.99 -9.24
N GLN A 314 -2.26 17.72 -9.34
CA GLN A 314 -3.18 16.62 -9.66
C GLN A 314 -4.37 16.51 -8.69
N LEU A 315 -4.14 16.75 -7.41
CA LEU A 315 -5.19 16.68 -6.40
C LEU A 315 -6.02 17.98 -6.37
N LYS A 316 -5.45 19.13 -6.72
CA LYS A 316 -6.24 20.36 -6.97
C LYS A 316 -7.22 20.14 -8.12
N ASP A 317 -6.75 19.55 -9.22
CA ASP A 317 -7.60 19.23 -10.39
C ASP A 317 -8.69 18.23 -10.03
N GLN A 318 -8.36 17.20 -9.24
CA GLN A 318 -9.35 16.25 -8.72
C GLN A 318 -10.40 16.92 -7.84
N LEU A 319 -9.98 17.79 -6.90
CA LEU A 319 -10.90 18.53 -6.04
C LEU A 319 -11.81 19.45 -6.85
N LYS A 320 -11.27 20.12 -7.87
CA LYS A 320 -12.05 20.97 -8.78
C LYS A 320 -13.07 20.15 -9.58
N THR A 321 -12.64 19.04 -10.15
CA THR A 321 -13.53 18.13 -10.90
C THR A 321 -14.67 17.62 -10.02
N LEU A 322 -14.35 17.20 -8.78
CA LEU A 322 -15.35 16.77 -7.80
C LEU A 322 -16.28 17.91 -7.41
N GLN A 323 -15.76 19.13 -7.24
CA GLN A 323 -16.57 20.29 -6.93
C GLN A 323 -17.56 20.60 -8.06
N ASP A 324 -17.12 20.53 -9.32
CA ASP A 324 -17.98 20.75 -10.49
C ASP A 324 -19.08 19.68 -10.57
N GLN A 325 -18.71 18.40 -10.41
CA GLN A 325 -19.67 17.28 -10.38
C GLN A 325 -20.69 17.40 -9.23
N LEU A 326 -20.25 17.83 -8.05
CA LEU A 326 -21.14 18.02 -6.90
C LEU A 326 -22.05 19.24 -7.07
N ASN A 327 -21.58 20.30 -7.72
CA ASN A 327 -22.40 21.49 -8.00
C ASN A 327 -23.57 21.16 -8.93
N GLU A 328 -23.40 20.26 -9.89
CA GLU A 328 -24.49 19.78 -10.77
C GLU A 328 -25.57 19.02 -10.01
N ALA A 329 -25.19 18.31 -8.95
CA ALA A 329 -26.10 17.54 -8.10
C ALA A 329 -26.58 18.31 -6.85
N LYS A 330 -26.15 19.57 -6.67
CA LYS A 330 -26.39 20.32 -5.43
C LYS A 330 -27.86 20.74 -5.32
N THR A 331 -28.47 20.44 -4.18
CA THR A 331 -29.81 20.94 -3.82
C THR A 331 -29.73 22.40 -3.35
N ASN A 332 -30.85 23.13 -3.37
CA ASN A 332 -30.91 24.52 -2.91
C ASN A 332 -30.80 24.70 -1.38
N GLU A 333 -30.63 23.62 -0.62
CA GLU A 333 -30.48 23.66 0.83
C GLU A 333 -29.00 23.77 1.18
N GLU A 334 -28.58 24.97 1.59
CA GLU A 334 -27.21 25.23 2.09
C GLU A 334 -27.24 25.31 3.62
N SER A 335 -26.38 24.53 4.27
CA SER A 335 -26.18 24.62 5.71
C SER A 335 -25.48 25.94 6.09
N GLU A 336 -25.67 26.39 7.33
CA GLU A 336 -25.02 27.61 7.81
C GLU A 336 -23.48 27.54 7.73
N LEU A 337 -22.89 26.37 8.01
CA LEU A 337 -21.44 26.17 7.91
C LEU A 337 -20.95 26.26 6.45
N GLU A 338 -21.70 25.72 5.49
CA GLU A 338 -21.37 25.85 4.07
C GLU A 338 -21.44 27.30 3.61
N ARG A 339 -22.46 28.04 4.06
CA ARG A 339 -22.59 29.47 3.79
C ARG A 339 -21.39 30.26 4.31
N ILE A 340 -20.98 30.02 5.56
CA ILE A 340 -19.81 30.68 6.17
C ILE A 340 -18.53 30.30 5.44
N HIS A 341 -18.33 29.01 5.14
CA HIS A 341 -17.14 28.55 4.42
C HIS A 341 -17.05 29.15 3.01
N ARG A 342 -18.16 29.23 2.28
CA ARG A 342 -18.23 29.89 0.97
C ARG A 342 -17.84 31.36 1.05
N ILE A 343 -18.33 32.09 2.05
CA ILE A 343 -17.94 33.49 2.28
C ILE A 343 -16.44 33.60 2.58
N ASN A 344 -15.90 32.72 3.42
CA ASN A 344 -14.46 32.70 3.71
C ASN A 344 -13.61 32.49 2.45
N LEU A 345 -14.03 31.58 1.56
CA LEU A 345 -13.35 31.35 0.29
C LEU A 345 -13.38 32.59 -0.62
N LEU A 346 -14.52 33.27 -0.71
CA LEU A 346 -14.68 34.50 -1.49
C LEU A 346 -13.80 35.65 -0.96
N GLU A 347 -13.66 35.75 0.37
CA GLU A 347 -12.79 36.73 1.01
C GLU A 347 -11.31 36.31 1.03
N GLY A 348 -10.97 35.14 0.48
CA GLY A 348 -9.60 34.61 0.45
C GLY A 348 -9.03 34.25 1.83
N ARG A 349 -9.92 34.05 2.82
CA ARG A 349 -9.59 33.61 4.17
C ARG A 349 -9.24 32.13 4.17
N ASN A 350 -8.31 31.76 5.04
CA ASN A 350 -8.00 30.37 5.36
C ASN A 350 -7.54 30.28 6.81
N LYS A 351 -7.47 29.06 7.34
CA LYS A 351 -7.13 28.80 8.76
C LYS A 351 -5.94 29.62 9.27
N TYR A 352 -4.80 29.58 8.59
CA TYR A 352 -3.58 30.24 9.08
C TYR A 352 -3.55 31.75 8.78
N LYS A 353 -4.17 32.22 7.69
CA LYS A 353 -4.35 33.66 7.44
C LYS A 353 -5.22 34.29 8.52
N THR A 354 -6.39 33.69 8.80
CA THR A 354 -7.29 34.15 9.87
C THR A 354 -6.58 34.16 11.22
N LEU A 355 -5.83 33.10 11.56
CA LEU A 355 -5.04 33.08 12.79
C LEU A 355 -3.95 34.16 12.83
N ARG A 356 -3.25 34.44 11.72
CA ARG A 356 -2.27 35.54 11.66
C ARG A 356 -2.93 36.89 11.92
N ASP A 357 -4.11 37.12 11.34
CA ASP A 357 -4.82 38.40 11.47
C ASP A 357 -5.33 38.66 12.89
N ILE A 358 -5.96 37.66 13.52
CA ILE A 358 -6.54 37.80 14.87
C ILE A 358 -5.51 37.70 16.00
N ARG A 359 -4.24 37.39 15.69
CA ARG A 359 -3.11 37.44 16.64
C ARG A 359 -2.41 38.79 16.64
N LYS A 360 -2.72 39.69 15.70
CA LYS A 360 -2.10 41.02 15.64
C LYS A 360 -2.44 41.83 16.90
N GLY A 361 -1.48 42.67 17.30
CA GLY A 361 -1.58 43.50 18.49
C GLY A 361 -1.13 42.78 19.78
N ASN A 362 -1.01 43.56 20.84
CA ASN A 362 -0.58 43.04 22.14
C ASN A 362 -1.69 42.21 22.83
N THR A 363 -1.28 41.36 23.77
CA THR A 363 -2.19 40.50 24.53
C THR A 363 -3.24 41.31 25.29
N SER A 364 -2.85 42.44 25.88
CA SER A 364 -3.74 43.38 26.58
C SER A 364 -4.94 43.80 25.73
N ARG A 365 -4.72 44.23 24.49
CA ARG A 365 -5.77 44.66 23.55
C ARG A 365 -6.71 43.52 23.20
N ARG A 366 -6.18 42.31 23.00
CA ARG A 366 -7.01 41.12 22.70
C ARG A 366 -7.85 40.68 23.89
N VAL A 367 -7.35 40.80 25.11
CA VAL A 367 -8.14 40.58 26.33
C VAL A 367 -9.25 41.62 26.45
N GLU A 368 -8.96 42.89 26.17
CA GLU A 368 -10.00 43.94 26.14
C GLU A 368 -11.05 43.73 25.05
N MET A 369 -10.63 43.30 23.85
CA MET A 369 -11.55 42.93 22.78
C MET A 369 -12.51 41.83 23.23
N PHE A 370 -12.00 40.80 23.91
CA PHE A 370 -12.82 39.70 24.42
C PHE A 370 -13.88 40.17 25.43
N GLU A 371 -13.48 41.01 26.40
CA GLU A 371 -14.42 41.52 27.39
C GLU A 371 -15.44 42.50 26.79
N ASN A 372 -15.19 43.02 25.58
CA ASN A 372 -16.09 43.93 24.86
C ASN A 372 -16.92 43.25 23.74
N MET A 373 -16.78 41.94 23.55
CA MET A 373 -17.69 41.13 22.74
C MET A 373 -19.03 40.97 23.45
#